data_AF-A0A1Q9LDZ7-F1
#
_entry.id   AF-A0A1Q9LDZ7-F1
#
_cell.length_a   1.000
_cell.length_b   1.000
_cell.length_c   1.000
_cell.angle_alpha   90.00
_cell.angle_beta   90.00
_cell.angle_gamma   90.00
#
_symmetry.space_group_name_H-M   'P 1'
#
loop_
_entity.id
_entity.type
_entity.pdbx_description
1 polymer ?
#
loop_
_entity_poly.entity_id
_entity_poly.type
_entity_poly.pdbx_seq_one_letter_code
_entity_poly.pdbx_strand_id
1 'polypeptide(L)'
;MPTYAELLTRHPPGSSWGVFDRDPERGTANFAGPAEVAAAAASVERGAVFSLDHALDAFDPPMARARSAPRHEVVAAHENSRDDVLREFWLQATSQVDGLRHRRASGHGFYNGVPDEDVRAGHPALGVQRWAEKPIVGRGVVVDVEGLLAAEGTPLDHRWGPALDVDVLDRALAAQGERVRPGDLVLVHTGWARWFLDADDERRAEVREARRATGFRQTRDLPAWLWDHRVALLATDTFAVEVLPVATDTFLRTAPEDGGMVHQELIAKLGVPLGELWDLTALVADSREHQRWDALVVVKPLHLVGGVGSPPNATALR
;
A
#
# COMPACT_ATOMS: atom_id res chain seq x y z
N MET A 1 -6.66 -22.44 -3.39
CA MET A 1 -5.87 -21.55 -2.51
C MET A 1 -6.09 -22.01 -1.08
N PRO A 2 -5.03 -22.26 -0.30
CA PRO A 2 -5.15 -22.55 1.12
C PRO A 2 -5.75 -21.35 1.88
N THR A 3 -6.35 -21.60 3.03
CA THR A 3 -6.71 -20.56 4.02
C THR A 3 -5.45 -20.05 4.73
N TYR A 4 -5.53 -18.88 5.36
CA TYR A 4 -4.42 -18.35 6.14
C TYR A 4 -4.06 -19.27 7.32
N ALA A 5 -5.07 -19.89 7.94
CA ALA A 5 -4.86 -20.88 8.99
C ALA A 5 -4.01 -22.08 8.51
N GLU A 6 -4.21 -22.54 7.27
CA GLU A 6 -3.36 -23.57 6.66
C GLU A 6 -1.96 -23.03 6.35
N LEU A 7 -1.82 -21.76 5.94
CA LEU A 7 -0.51 -21.15 5.72
C LEU A 7 0.35 -21.12 6.99
N LEU A 8 -0.23 -21.01 8.18
CA LEU A 8 0.51 -21.03 9.46
C LEU A 8 1.33 -22.31 9.67
N THR A 9 1.03 -23.40 8.95
CA THR A 9 1.78 -24.66 9.02
C THR A 9 2.93 -24.76 8.01
N ARG A 10 3.06 -23.79 7.10
CA ARG A 10 4.11 -23.77 6.07
C ARG A 10 5.44 -23.24 6.60
N HIS A 11 6.46 -23.23 5.75
CA HIS A 11 7.78 -22.70 6.08
C HIS A 11 8.17 -21.57 5.11
N PRO A 12 8.30 -20.31 5.59
CA PRO A 12 8.02 -19.86 6.96
C PRO A 12 6.52 -19.91 7.33
N PRO A 13 6.15 -19.99 8.63
CA PRO A 13 4.75 -20.03 9.07
C PRO A 13 3.96 -18.83 8.60
N GLY A 14 2.81 -19.02 7.95
CA GLY A 14 1.97 -17.92 7.42
C GLY A 14 2.39 -17.43 6.03
N SER A 15 3.27 -18.16 5.33
CA SER A 15 3.76 -17.76 4.01
C SER A 15 2.98 -18.37 2.85
N SER A 16 2.76 -17.58 1.81
CA SER A 16 2.20 -18.03 0.53
C SER A 16 3.27 -18.57 -0.43
N TRP A 17 4.45 -18.92 0.09
CA TRP A 17 5.58 -19.30 -0.76
C TRP A 17 5.27 -20.55 -1.58
N GLY A 18 5.50 -20.46 -2.90
CA GLY A 18 5.18 -21.51 -3.86
C GLY A 18 3.68 -21.74 -4.10
N VAL A 19 2.80 -20.81 -3.73
CA VAL A 19 1.35 -20.93 -4.02
C VAL A 19 0.99 -20.46 -5.43
N PHE A 20 1.73 -19.50 -5.99
CA PHE A 20 1.45 -18.94 -7.31
C PHE A 20 2.39 -19.52 -8.37
N ASP A 21 1.88 -20.41 -9.23
CA ASP A 21 2.70 -21.09 -10.24
C ASP A 21 2.95 -20.27 -11.51
N ARG A 22 1.99 -19.44 -11.91
CA ARG A 22 2.02 -18.76 -13.22
C ARG A 22 3.03 -17.62 -13.27
N ASP A 23 2.91 -16.68 -12.34
CA ASP A 23 3.79 -15.53 -12.22
C ASP A 23 4.25 -15.41 -10.74
N PRO A 24 5.17 -16.28 -10.28
CA PRO A 24 5.52 -16.40 -8.86
C PRO A 24 6.11 -15.13 -8.26
N GLU A 25 6.72 -14.25 -9.06
CA GLU A 25 7.29 -12.99 -8.58
C GLU A 25 6.26 -11.86 -8.41
N ARG A 26 4.98 -12.11 -8.69
CA ARG A 26 3.91 -11.10 -8.55
C ARG A 26 3.15 -11.15 -7.22
N GLY A 27 3.33 -12.22 -6.44
CA GLY A 27 2.63 -12.41 -5.16
C GLY A 27 1.10 -12.34 -5.32
N THR A 28 0.40 -11.65 -4.41
CA THR A 28 -1.07 -11.58 -4.41
C THR A 28 -1.63 -10.79 -5.60
N ALA A 29 -0.83 -10.00 -6.30
CA ALA A 29 -1.24 -9.34 -7.57
C ALA A 29 -1.63 -10.34 -8.68
N ASN A 30 -1.43 -11.65 -8.45
CA ASN A 30 -1.96 -12.72 -9.27
C ASN A 30 -3.47 -12.95 -9.11
N PHE A 31 -4.08 -12.52 -8.00
CA PHE A 31 -5.52 -12.64 -7.80
C PHE A 31 -6.30 -11.70 -8.72
N ALA A 32 -5.72 -10.58 -9.12
CA ALA A 32 -6.27 -9.68 -10.15
C ALA A 32 -5.90 -10.20 -11.56
N GLY A 33 -6.61 -11.24 -12.00
CA GLY A 33 -6.41 -11.91 -13.28
C GLY A 33 -7.22 -11.30 -14.43
N PRO A 34 -7.15 -11.89 -15.64
CA PRO A 34 -7.89 -11.39 -16.81
C PRO A 34 -9.41 -11.28 -16.59
N ALA A 35 -10.00 -12.21 -15.82
CA ALA A 35 -11.43 -12.19 -15.53
C ALA A 35 -11.79 -11.02 -14.60
N GLU A 36 -10.97 -10.79 -13.58
CA GLU A 36 -11.14 -9.70 -12.62
C GLU A 36 -10.94 -8.33 -13.29
N VAL A 37 -9.95 -8.21 -14.20
CA VAL A 37 -9.75 -7.01 -15.02
C VAL A 37 -10.97 -6.72 -15.89
N ALA A 38 -11.47 -7.73 -16.60
CA ALA A 38 -12.65 -7.57 -17.45
C ALA A 38 -13.91 -7.18 -16.65
N ALA A 39 -14.08 -7.78 -15.46
CA ALA A 39 -15.18 -7.43 -14.57
C ALA A 39 -15.06 -6.00 -14.03
N ALA A 40 -13.86 -5.56 -13.69
CA ALA A 40 -13.60 -4.20 -13.20
C ALA A 40 -13.87 -3.11 -14.24
N ALA A 41 -13.78 -3.42 -15.54
CA ALA A 41 -14.14 -2.47 -16.59
C ALA A 41 -15.60 -2.02 -16.51
N ALA A 42 -16.50 -2.85 -15.95
CA ALA A 42 -17.89 -2.49 -15.71
C ALA A 42 -18.05 -1.42 -14.62
N SER A 43 -17.00 -1.12 -13.84
CA SER A 43 -17.01 -0.02 -12.89
C SER A 43 -16.93 1.36 -13.57
N VAL A 44 -16.59 1.43 -14.86
CA VAL A 44 -16.45 2.67 -15.63
C VAL A 44 -17.75 2.97 -16.40
N GLU A 45 -18.60 3.80 -15.82
CA GLU A 45 -19.89 4.20 -16.38
C GLU A 45 -19.93 5.70 -16.72
N ARG A 46 -19.24 6.53 -15.94
CA ARG A 46 -19.33 8.00 -16.05
C ARG A 46 -18.13 8.65 -16.72
N GLY A 47 -17.00 7.95 -16.78
CA GLY A 47 -15.71 8.48 -17.25
C GLY A 47 -15.02 9.40 -16.24
N ALA A 48 -15.35 9.31 -14.95
CA ALA A 48 -14.67 10.08 -13.92
C ALA A 48 -13.30 9.44 -13.64
N VAL A 49 -12.24 10.25 -13.56
CA VAL A 49 -10.86 9.78 -13.42
C VAL A 49 -10.20 10.50 -12.25
N PHE A 50 -9.54 9.73 -11.39
CA PHE A 50 -8.88 10.22 -10.18
C PHE A 50 -7.42 9.75 -10.17
N SER A 51 -6.49 10.69 -10.02
CA SER A 51 -5.12 10.38 -9.60
C SER A 51 -5.16 9.95 -8.14
N LEU A 52 -4.46 8.87 -7.81
CA LEU A 52 -4.31 8.40 -6.42
C LEU A 52 -2.90 8.67 -5.86
N ASP A 53 -2.14 9.51 -6.56
CA ASP A 53 -0.78 9.90 -6.23
C ASP A 53 -0.78 11.36 -5.73
N HIS A 54 -0.07 11.61 -4.64
CA HIS A 54 0.34 12.95 -4.25
C HIS A 54 1.56 13.41 -5.06
N ALA A 55 1.83 14.72 -5.04
CA ALA A 55 3.07 15.28 -5.58
C ALA A 55 4.31 14.63 -4.91
N LEU A 56 5.42 14.56 -5.66
CA LEU A 56 6.63 13.87 -5.20
C LEU A 56 7.28 14.52 -3.96
N ASP A 57 7.00 15.79 -3.73
CA ASP A 57 7.46 16.62 -2.62
C ASP A 57 6.38 16.88 -1.56
N ALA A 58 5.17 16.34 -1.73
CA ALA A 58 4.01 16.67 -0.89
C ALA A 58 4.29 16.48 0.61
N PHE A 59 5.06 15.46 0.97
CA PHE A 59 5.34 15.12 2.35
C PHE A 59 6.61 15.76 2.91
N ASP A 60 7.29 16.69 2.22
CA ASP A 60 8.56 17.26 2.70
C ASP A 60 8.38 18.21 3.91
N PRO A 61 9.12 18.02 5.04
CA PRO A 61 10.01 16.90 5.34
C PRO A 61 9.24 15.60 5.65
N PRO A 62 9.64 14.45 5.06
CA PRO A 62 8.87 13.20 5.16
C PRO A 62 8.90 12.62 6.56
N MET A 63 7.84 11.89 6.96
CA MET A 63 7.77 11.16 8.24
C MET A 63 8.99 10.27 8.49
N ALA A 64 9.47 9.57 7.46
CA ALA A 64 10.72 8.83 7.50
C ALA A 64 11.93 9.80 7.50
N ARG A 65 12.57 9.99 8.66
CA ARG A 65 13.66 10.99 8.81
C ARG A 65 14.90 10.74 7.95
N ALA A 66 15.09 9.51 7.46
CA ALA A 66 16.19 9.14 6.59
C ALA A 66 15.94 9.44 5.11
N ARG A 67 14.72 9.86 4.74
CA ARG A 67 14.31 10.15 3.36
C ARG A 67 14.17 11.66 3.17
N SER A 68 14.17 12.10 1.92
CA SER A 68 13.92 13.48 1.50
C SER A 68 13.06 13.51 0.23
N ALA A 69 12.40 14.64 -0.03
CA ALA A 69 11.83 14.86 -1.36
C ALA A 69 12.92 14.88 -2.45
N PRO A 70 12.59 14.49 -3.70
CA PRO A 70 13.53 14.62 -4.80
C PRO A 70 13.82 16.09 -5.09
N ARG A 71 15.04 16.39 -5.53
CA ARG A 71 15.39 17.71 -6.06
C ARG A 71 15.13 17.74 -7.56
N HIS A 72 14.19 18.59 -7.97
CA HIS A 72 13.85 18.84 -9.38
C HIS A 72 14.71 19.96 -9.96
N GLU A 73 15.38 19.67 -11.07
CA GLU A 73 16.21 20.62 -11.80
C GLU A 73 15.81 20.59 -13.28
N VAL A 74 15.37 21.73 -13.81
CA VAL A 74 15.10 21.89 -15.25
C VAL A 74 16.38 22.32 -15.95
N VAL A 75 16.81 21.53 -16.93
CA VAL A 75 18.02 21.78 -17.73
C VAL A 75 17.65 22.16 -19.17
N ALA A 76 18.56 22.84 -19.86
CA ALA A 76 18.31 23.31 -21.23
C ALA A 76 19.60 23.22 -22.06
N ALA A 77 19.51 22.60 -23.24
CA ALA A 77 20.58 22.66 -24.24
C ALA A 77 20.65 24.04 -24.93
N HIS A 78 19.50 24.71 -25.09
CA HIS A 78 19.34 26.06 -25.62
C HIS A 78 17.98 26.67 -25.21
N GLU A 79 17.74 27.95 -25.53
CA GLU A 79 16.57 28.72 -25.07
C GLU A 79 15.21 28.06 -25.35
N ASN A 80 15.10 27.33 -26.47
CA ASN A 80 13.88 26.65 -26.92
C ASN A 80 13.78 25.15 -26.52
N SER A 81 14.64 24.63 -25.63
CA SER A 81 14.61 23.23 -25.18
C SER A 81 14.61 23.15 -23.66
N ARG A 82 13.82 22.23 -23.09
CA ARG A 82 13.78 21.94 -21.65
C ARG A 82 13.75 20.42 -21.46
N ASP A 83 14.68 19.92 -20.67
CA ASP A 83 14.64 18.59 -20.05
C ASP A 83 14.66 18.78 -18.53
N ASP A 84 14.51 17.71 -17.76
CA ASP A 84 14.68 17.77 -16.31
C ASP A 84 15.43 16.57 -15.75
N VAL A 85 15.87 16.72 -14.50
CA VAL A 85 16.46 15.66 -13.70
C VAL A 85 15.87 15.69 -12.29
N LEU A 86 15.57 14.50 -11.78
CA LEU A 86 15.27 14.28 -10.36
C LEU A 86 16.50 13.70 -9.69
N ARG A 87 17.03 14.40 -8.69
CA ARG A 87 18.15 13.95 -7.86
C ARG A 87 17.65 13.52 -6.49
N GLU A 88 18.35 12.57 -5.88
CA GLU A 88 18.02 12.07 -4.53
C GLU A 88 16.56 11.57 -4.41
N PHE A 89 16.10 10.88 -5.45
CA PHE A 89 14.73 10.42 -5.51
C PHE A 89 14.53 9.14 -4.68
N TRP A 90 14.10 9.32 -3.45
CA TRP A 90 13.66 8.23 -2.59
C TRP A 90 12.29 7.73 -3.03
N LEU A 91 12.23 6.53 -3.60
CA LEU A 91 10.99 5.92 -4.12
C LEU A 91 9.93 5.61 -3.05
N GLN A 92 10.27 5.84 -1.78
CA GLN A 92 9.43 5.65 -0.61
C GLN A 92 9.15 6.96 0.16
N ALA A 93 9.30 8.12 -0.48
CA ALA A 93 9.14 9.42 0.18
C ALA A 93 7.72 10.03 0.08
N THR A 94 6.91 9.60 -0.88
CA THR A 94 5.52 10.06 -1.09
C THR A 94 4.61 8.84 -1.35
N SER A 95 3.45 9.02 -2.01
CA SER A 95 2.64 7.91 -2.51
C SER A 95 3.52 6.85 -3.17
N GLN A 96 3.42 5.62 -2.68
CA GLN A 96 4.30 4.53 -3.09
C GLN A 96 3.55 3.19 -3.16
N VAL A 97 4.13 2.26 -3.90
CA VAL A 97 3.90 0.83 -3.76
C VAL A 97 5.22 0.16 -3.39
N ASP A 98 5.22 -0.52 -2.27
CA ASP A 98 6.32 -1.34 -1.81
C ASP A 98 6.34 -2.68 -2.54
N GLY A 99 7.50 -3.00 -3.10
CA GLY A 99 7.77 -4.23 -3.82
C GLY A 99 8.03 -5.41 -2.90
N LEU A 100 8.00 -6.62 -3.45
CA LEU A 100 8.19 -7.88 -2.71
C LEU A 100 9.60 -8.07 -2.13
N ARG A 101 10.49 -7.11 -2.42
CA ARG A 101 11.85 -7.01 -1.87
C ARG A 101 12.08 -5.80 -0.97
N HIS A 102 11.02 -5.07 -0.59
CA HIS A 102 11.12 -3.96 0.37
C HIS A 102 11.42 -4.43 1.80
N ARG A 103 10.87 -5.59 2.17
CA ARG A 103 11.12 -6.27 3.43
C ARG A 103 11.32 -7.76 3.20
N ARG A 104 12.13 -8.36 4.09
CA ARG A 104 12.38 -9.80 4.14
C ARG A 104 11.73 -10.40 5.36
N ALA A 105 11.46 -11.70 5.32
CA ALA A 105 11.11 -12.49 6.48
C ALA A 105 12.38 -12.76 7.29
N SER A 106 12.36 -12.43 8.58
CA SER A 106 13.51 -12.63 9.46
C SER A 106 13.91 -14.10 9.49
N GLY A 107 15.19 -14.39 9.31
CA GLY A 107 15.71 -15.76 9.26
C GLY A 107 15.36 -16.59 8.01
N HIS A 108 14.55 -16.08 7.07
CA HIS A 108 14.07 -16.87 5.92
C HIS A 108 14.41 -16.28 4.53
N GLY A 109 14.50 -14.96 4.40
CA GLY A 109 14.81 -14.29 3.12
C GLY A 109 13.63 -13.50 2.56
N PHE A 110 13.69 -13.10 1.29
CA PHE A 110 12.61 -12.37 0.63
C PHE A 110 11.51 -13.31 0.13
N TYR A 111 10.47 -12.76 -0.49
CA TYR A 111 9.35 -13.53 -1.00
C TYR A 111 9.79 -14.74 -1.84
N ASN A 112 9.17 -15.91 -1.64
CA ASN A 112 9.57 -17.19 -2.24
C ASN A 112 11.03 -17.62 -1.95
N GLY A 113 11.65 -17.12 -0.89
CA GLY A 113 13.00 -17.51 -0.48
C GLY A 113 14.12 -16.92 -1.35
N VAL A 114 13.84 -15.84 -2.09
CA VAL A 114 14.87 -15.14 -2.87
C VAL A 114 15.97 -14.62 -1.93
N PRO A 115 17.25 -14.92 -2.22
CA PRO A 115 18.35 -14.60 -1.32
C PRO A 115 18.80 -13.14 -1.48
N ASP A 116 19.55 -12.64 -0.49
CA ASP A 116 19.98 -11.24 -0.43
C ASP A 116 20.87 -10.83 -1.63
N GLU A 117 21.70 -11.73 -2.18
CA GLU A 117 22.55 -11.45 -3.35
C GLU A 117 21.77 -11.12 -4.63
N ASP A 118 20.51 -11.54 -4.71
CA ASP A 118 19.60 -11.27 -5.81
C ASP A 118 18.78 -9.99 -5.60
N VAL A 119 18.85 -9.39 -4.41
CA VAL A 119 18.17 -8.13 -4.05
C VAL A 119 19.16 -6.97 -4.07
N ARG A 120 19.53 -6.58 -5.29
CA ARG A 120 20.42 -5.45 -5.57
C ARG A 120 20.04 -4.74 -6.86
N ALA A 121 20.48 -3.49 -6.99
CA ALA A 121 20.21 -2.67 -8.18
C ALA A 121 20.60 -3.42 -9.47
N GLY A 122 19.72 -3.37 -10.48
CA GLY A 122 19.88 -4.06 -11.75
C GLY A 122 19.56 -5.57 -11.75
N HIS A 123 19.29 -6.19 -10.60
CA HIS A 123 18.90 -7.60 -10.55
C HIS A 123 17.37 -7.77 -10.59
N PRO A 124 16.81 -8.64 -11.45
CA PRO A 124 15.37 -8.61 -11.72
C PRO A 124 14.50 -9.26 -10.64
N ALA A 125 15.02 -10.17 -9.83
CA ALA A 125 14.21 -10.94 -8.89
C ALA A 125 13.32 -10.06 -7.99
N LEU A 126 12.02 -10.37 -7.94
CA LEU A 126 11.00 -9.69 -7.10
C LEU A 126 10.81 -8.20 -7.36
N GLY A 127 11.21 -7.75 -8.53
CA GLY A 127 11.22 -6.33 -8.83
C GLY A 127 9.91 -5.72 -9.21
N VAL A 128 9.75 -4.44 -8.89
CA VAL A 128 8.59 -3.65 -9.34
C VAL A 128 8.42 -3.64 -10.85
N GLN A 129 9.48 -3.90 -11.64
CA GLN A 129 9.33 -4.09 -13.09
C GLN A 129 8.40 -5.25 -13.45
N ARG A 130 8.24 -6.29 -12.60
CA ARG A 130 7.25 -7.37 -12.82
C ARG A 130 5.82 -6.85 -12.85
N TRP A 131 5.55 -5.78 -12.10
CA TRP A 131 4.28 -5.06 -12.11
C TRP A 131 4.25 -3.97 -13.18
N ALA A 132 5.39 -3.41 -13.60
CA ALA A 132 5.42 -2.48 -14.74
C ALA A 132 5.17 -3.18 -16.10
N GLU A 133 5.76 -4.37 -16.29
CA GLU A 133 5.61 -5.24 -17.47
C GLU A 133 4.18 -5.75 -17.63
N LYS A 134 3.53 -6.05 -16.49
CA LYS A 134 2.13 -6.46 -16.43
C LYS A 134 1.48 -5.72 -15.25
N PRO A 135 0.87 -4.55 -15.49
CA PRO A 135 0.23 -3.72 -14.46
C PRO A 135 -0.72 -4.48 -13.53
N ILE A 136 -0.86 -3.96 -12.31
CA ILE A 136 -1.90 -4.44 -11.39
C ILE A 136 -3.16 -3.67 -11.75
N VAL A 137 -4.14 -4.37 -12.31
CA VAL A 137 -5.39 -3.78 -12.75
C VAL A 137 -6.52 -4.63 -12.19
N GLY A 138 -7.55 -4.00 -11.65
CA GLY A 138 -8.69 -4.73 -11.10
C GLY A 138 -9.71 -3.80 -10.49
N ARG A 139 -10.67 -4.38 -9.78
CA ARG A 139 -11.69 -3.62 -9.08
C ARG A 139 -11.08 -3.08 -7.78
N GLY A 140 -10.97 -1.76 -7.68
CA GLY A 140 -10.67 -1.08 -6.44
C GLY A 140 -11.93 -1.02 -5.58
N VAL A 141 -11.83 -1.43 -4.31
CA VAL A 141 -12.88 -1.24 -3.31
C VAL A 141 -12.40 -0.21 -2.30
N VAL A 142 -13.12 0.90 -2.20
CA VAL A 142 -12.87 1.98 -1.26
C VAL A 142 -13.48 1.61 0.09
N VAL A 143 -12.68 1.66 1.15
CA VAL A 143 -13.10 1.41 2.54
C VAL A 143 -12.91 2.70 3.32
N ASP A 144 -13.99 3.43 3.57
CA ASP A 144 -14.03 4.73 4.24
C ASP A 144 -14.10 4.57 5.75
N VAL A 145 -12.94 4.26 6.34
CA VAL A 145 -12.76 4.11 7.79
C VAL A 145 -12.99 5.44 8.50
N GLU A 146 -12.53 6.55 7.91
CA GLU A 146 -12.79 7.89 8.47
C GLU A 146 -14.30 8.16 8.60
N GLY A 147 -15.04 7.97 7.49
CA GLY A 147 -16.48 8.21 7.44
C GLY A 147 -17.25 7.32 8.41
N LEU A 148 -16.89 6.04 8.50
CA LEU A 148 -17.47 5.12 9.49
C LEU A 148 -17.28 5.63 10.92
N LEU A 149 -16.02 5.88 11.31
CA LEU A 149 -15.71 6.23 12.70
C LEU A 149 -16.27 7.60 13.10
N ALA A 150 -16.34 8.55 12.15
CA ALA A 150 -17.04 9.81 12.37
C ALA A 150 -18.55 9.60 12.62
N ALA A 151 -19.21 8.73 11.85
CA ALA A 151 -20.62 8.41 12.02
C ALA A 151 -20.91 7.66 13.34
N GLU A 152 -19.96 6.88 13.84
CA GLU A 152 -20.02 6.22 15.16
C GLU A 152 -19.73 7.17 16.33
N GLY A 153 -19.34 8.42 16.07
CA GLY A 153 -19.01 9.41 17.10
C GLY A 153 -17.61 9.23 17.70
N THR A 154 -16.72 8.49 17.02
CA THR A 154 -15.36 8.18 17.44
C THR A 154 -14.33 8.58 16.35
N PRO A 155 -14.34 9.85 15.88
CA PRO A 155 -13.46 10.27 14.79
C PRO A 155 -11.97 10.05 15.13
N LEU A 156 -11.18 9.75 14.10
CA LEU A 156 -9.75 9.51 14.25
C LEU A 156 -9.01 10.79 14.63
N ASP A 157 -8.28 10.76 15.75
CA ASP A 157 -7.32 11.81 16.10
C ASP A 157 -5.90 11.37 15.72
N HIS A 158 -5.53 11.67 14.48
CA HIS A 158 -4.23 11.29 13.92
C HIS A 158 -3.03 11.88 14.67
N ARG A 159 -3.20 12.97 15.44
CA ARG A 159 -2.14 13.49 16.33
C ARG A 159 -1.72 12.44 17.36
N TRP A 160 -2.63 11.58 17.80
CA TRP A 160 -2.36 10.51 18.76
C TRP A 160 -2.08 9.15 18.11
N GLY A 161 -2.13 9.05 16.79
CA GLY A 161 -1.81 7.83 16.04
C GLY A 161 -2.59 6.60 16.53
N PRO A 162 -3.93 6.63 16.56
CA PRO A 162 -4.73 5.51 17.01
C PRO A 162 -4.44 4.24 16.21
N ALA A 163 -4.41 3.11 16.92
CA ALA A 163 -4.31 1.78 16.31
C ALA A 163 -5.69 1.30 15.84
N LEU A 164 -5.77 0.85 14.60
CA LEU A 164 -6.96 0.27 13.99
C LEU A 164 -6.95 -1.25 14.17
N ASP A 165 -8.08 -1.79 14.61
CA ASP A 165 -8.35 -3.22 14.53
C ASP A 165 -8.95 -3.57 13.17
N VAL A 166 -8.73 -4.81 12.71
CA VAL A 166 -9.06 -5.23 11.34
C VAL A 166 -10.57 -5.31 11.11
N ASP A 167 -11.36 -5.50 12.17
CA ASP A 167 -12.82 -5.52 12.09
C ASP A 167 -13.40 -4.20 11.56
N VAL A 168 -12.67 -3.08 11.67
CA VAL A 168 -13.06 -1.80 11.08
C VAL A 168 -13.30 -1.89 9.57
N LEU A 169 -12.58 -2.78 8.88
CA LEU A 169 -12.75 -3.01 7.44
C LEU A 169 -14.13 -3.59 7.13
N ASP A 170 -14.51 -4.65 7.84
CA ASP A 170 -15.80 -5.32 7.64
C ASP A 170 -16.97 -4.42 8.07
N ARG A 171 -16.81 -3.65 9.16
CA ARG A 171 -17.81 -2.67 9.60
C ARG A 171 -18.01 -1.56 8.57
N ALA A 172 -16.92 -1.03 7.99
CA ALA A 172 -16.99 0.02 6.97
C ALA A 172 -17.66 -0.51 5.69
N LEU A 173 -17.24 -1.69 5.22
CA LEU A 173 -17.86 -2.35 4.06
C LEU A 173 -19.36 -2.60 4.28
N ALA A 174 -19.76 -3.07 5.47
CA ALA A 174 -21.16 -3.27 5.81
C ALA A 174 -21.96 -1.96 5.81
N ALA A 175 -21.42 -0.88 6.38
CA ALA A 175 -22.06 0.44 6.37
C ALA A 175 -22.20 1.01 4.95
N GLN A 176 -21.25 0.71 4.07
CA GLN A 176 -21.24 1.09 2.66
C GLN A 176 -22.13 0.22 1.77
N GLY A 177 -22.61 -0.93 2.27
CA GLY A 177 -23.30 -1.93 1.46
C GLY A 177 -22.42 -2.62 0.41
N GLU A 178 -21.09 -2.62 0.59
CA GLU A 178 -20.12 -3.23 -0.32
C GLU A 178 -19.49 -4.48 0.29
N ARG A 179 -18.80 -5.28 -0.53
CA ARG A 179 -18.03 -6.44 -0.07
C ARG A 179 -16.77 -6.62 -0.91
N VAL A 180 -15.73 -7.12 -0.26
CA VAL A 180 -14.54 -7.58 -0.98
C VAL A 180 -14.86 -8.85 -1.76
N ARG A 181 -14.32 -8.92 -2.96
CA ARG A 181 -14.34 -10.06 -3.87
C ARG A 181 -12.89 -10.48 -4.13
N PRO A 182 -12.66 -11.76 -4.45
CA PRO A 182 -11.34 -12.22 -4.88
C PRO A 182 -10.76 -11.37 -6.00
N GLY A 183 -9.51 -10.94 -5.84
CA GLY A 183 -8.81 -10.11 -6.82
C GLY A 183 -9.00 -8.61 -6.68
N ASP A 184 -9.80 -8.16 -5.71
CA ASP A 184 -9.94 -6.72 -5.46
C ASP A 184 -8.64 -6.08 -4.99
N LEU A 185 -8.48 -4.81 -5.34
CA LEU A 185 -7.50 -3.90 -4.77
C LEU A 185 -8.23 -3.14 -3.65
N VAL A 186 -7.82 -3.33 -2.40
CA VAL A 186 -8.48 -2.70 -1.25
C VAL A 186 -7.83 -1.34 -0.97
N LEU A 187 -8.61 -0.28 -1.01
CA LEU A 187 -8.18 1.11 -0.80
C LEU A 187 -8.76 1.62 0.52
N VAL A 188 -7.95 1.67 1.58
CA VAL A 188 -8.40 2.07 2.92
C VAL A 188 -8.15 3.56 3.12
N HIS A 189 -9.23 4.32 3.24
CA HIS A 189 -9.19 5.75 3.55
C HIS A 189 -9.38 5.98 5.05
N THR A 190 -8.35 6.54 5.68
CA THR A 190 -8.33 6.88 7.11
C THR A 190 -8.35 8.39 7.33
N GLY A 191 -8.05 9.21 6.32
CA GLY A 191 -7.84 10.64 6.40
C GLY A 191 -6.40 11.06 6.75
N TRP A 192 -5.49 10.11 6.99
CA TRP A 192 -4.17 10.41 7.58
C TRP A 192 -3.30 11.29 6.69
N ALA A 193 -3.17 10.97 5.39
CA ALA A 193 -2.35 11.76 4.46
C ALA A 193 -2.85 13.21 4.38
N ARG A 194 -4.16 13.40 4.16
CA ARG A 194 -4.77 14.74 4.14
C ARG A 194 -4.53 15.48 5.45
N TRP A 195 -4.78 14.84 6.59
CA TRP A 195 -4.53 15.44 7.90
C TRP A 195 -3.07 15.90 8.07
N PHE A 196 -2.11 15.10 7.63
CA PHE A 196 -0.69 15.43 7.75
C PHE A 196 -0.28 16.60 6.84
N LEU A 197 -0.85 16.67 5.63
CA LEU A 197 -0.60 17.75 4.67
C LEU A 197 -1.26 19.07 5.08
N ASP A 198 -2.41 19.02 5.76
CA ASP A 198 -3.12 20.20 6.28
C ASP A 198 -2.54 20.70 7.62
N ALA A 199 -1.70 19.91 8.29
CA ALA A 199 -1.12 20.25 9.58
C ALA A 199 0.00 21.28 9.47
N ASP A 200 0.12 22.15 10.48
CA ASP A 200 1.25 23.08 10.59
C ASP A 200 2.59 22.36 10.89
N ASP A 201 3.69 23.09 10.69
CA ASP A 201 5.04 22.56 10.88
C ASP A 201 5.30 22.04 12.30
N GLU A 202 4.69 22.66 13.31
CA GLU A 202 4.82 22.25 14.71
C GLU A 202 4.19 20.88 14.94
N ARG A 203 2.96 20.67 14.46
CA ARG A 203 2.24 19.40 14.55
C ARG A 203 2.94 18.31 13.75
N ARG A 204 3.41 18.63 12.53
CA ARG A 204 4.18 17.68 11.71
C ARG A 204 5.47 17.28 12.40
N ALA A 205 6.19 18.24 12.99
CA ALA A 205 7.40 17.97 13.77
C ALA A 205 7.11 17.10 15.01
N GLU A 206 6.03 17.37 15.75
CA GLU A 206 5.62 16.60 16.93
C GLU A 206 5.43 15.11 16.61
N VAL A 207 4.60 14.79 15.61
CA VAL A 207 4.32 13.38 15.28
C VAL A 207 5.53 12.68 14.65
N ARG A 208 6.33 13.41 13.89
CA ARG A 208 7.58 12.91 13.31
C ARG A 208 8.64 12.67 14.39
N GLU A 209 8.69 13.51 15.43
CA GLU A 209 9.56 13.34 16.59
C GLU A 209 9.16 12.09 17.39
N ALA A 210 7.87 11.95 17.66
CA ALA A 210 7.32 10.83 18.40
C ALA A 210 7.24 9.51 17.58
N ARG A 211 7.54 9.56 16.27
CA ARG A 211 7.31 8.47 15.31
C ARG A 211 5.89 7.90 15.45
N ARG A 212 4.92 8.79 15.37
CA ARG A 212 3.52 8.47 15.63
C ARG A 212 2.69 8.57 14.37
N ALA A 213 1.97 7.49 14.04
CA ALA A 213 1.11 7.44 12.87
C ALA A 213 -0.04 6.46 13.10
N THR A 214 -1.23 6.81 12.61
CA THR A 214 -2.38 5.90 12.55
C THR A 214 -2.09 4.75 11.60
N GLY A 215 -2.59 3.57 11.94
CA GLY A 215 -2.53 2.39 11.08
C GLY A 215 -3.08 1.17 11.79
N PHE A 216 -3.01 0.01 11.14
CA PHE A 216 -3.45 -1.25 11.72
C PHE A 216 -2.54 -1.74 12.85
N ARG A 217 -3.14 -2.32 13.89
CA ARG A 217 -2.40 -2.99 14.96
C ARG A 217 -1.63 -4.19 14.41
N GLN A 218 -0.46 -4.46 14.96
CA GLN A 218 0.38 -5.60 14.58
C GLN A 218 -0.20 -6.92 15.11
N THR A 219 -1.25 -7.43 14.46
CA THR A 219 -1.87 -8.73 14.75
C THR A 219 -1.84 -9.65 13.53
N ARG A 220 -2.17 -10.93 13.73
CA ARG A 220 -2.32 -11.90 12.63
C ARG A 220 -3.59 -11.68 11.82
N ASP A 221 -4.51 -10.84 12.29
CA ASP A 221 -5.83 -10.68 11.69
C ASP A 221 -5.74 -9.96 10.34
N LEU A 222 -4.82 -9.01 10.17
CA LEU A 222 -4.69 -8.28 8.90
C LEU A 222 -4.14 -9.19 7.79
N PRO A 223 -3.01 -9.91 7.99
CA PRO A 223 -2.56 -10.94 7.04
C PRO A 223 -3.66 -11.98 6.74
N ALA A 224 -4.39 -12.44 7.76
CA ALA A 224 -5.46 -13.42 7.58
C ALA A 224 -6.59 -12.88 6.71
N TRP A 225 -7.09 -11.69 7.02
CA TRP A 225 -8.19 -11.05 6.32
C TRP A 225 -7.84 -10.81 4.85
N LEU A 226 -6.64 -10.29 4.56
CA LEU A 226 -6.19 -10.05 3.19
C LEU A 226 -6.08 -11.33 2.38
N TRP A 227 -5.49 -12.38 2.97
CA TRP A 227 -5.27 -13.65 2.29
C TRP A 227 -6.58 -14.40 2.04
N ASP A 228 -7.44 -14.50 3.05
CA ASP A 228 -8.69 -15.26 2.96
C ASP A 228 -9.71 -14.58 2.03
N HIS A 229 -9.69 -13.24 1.95
CA HIS A 229 -10.45 -12.50 0.93
C HIS A 229 -9.77 -12.46 -0.46
N ARG A 230 -8.55 -12.97 -0.58
CA ARG A 230 -7.74 -12.97 -1.82
C ARG A 230 -7.55 -11.57 -2.39
N VAL A 231 -7.20 -10.63 -1.52
CA VAL A 231 -6.89 -9.24 -1.88
C VAL A 231 -5.62 -9.19 -2.74
N ALA A 232 -5.71 -8.55 -3.91
CA ALA A 232 -4.62 -8.47 -4.85
C ALA A 232 -3.58 -7.40 -4.50
N LEU A 233 -4.01 -6.34 -3.83
CA LEU A 233 -3.20 -5.21 -3.37
C LEU A 233 -3.93 -4.54 -2.22
N LEU A 234 -3.19 -4.13 -1.19
CA LEU A 234 -3.69 -3.27 -0.13
C LEU A 234 -3.02 -1.91 -0.27
N ALA A 235 -3.80 -0.84 -0.39
CA ALA A 235 -3.31 0.52 -0.30
C ALA A 235 -4.03 1.28 0.80
N THR A 236 -3.29 2.15 1.48
CA THR A 236 -3.85 3.05 2.48
C THR A 236 -3.34 4.47 2.25
N ASP A 237 -4.08 5.45 2.76
CA ASP A 237 -3.61 6.84 2.88
C ASP A 237 -2.76 7.07 4.15
N THR A 238 -2.33 6.00 4.83
CA THR A 238 -1.46 6.08 6.02
C THR A 238 0.01 6.02 5.65
N PHE A 239 0.88 6.43 6.59
CA PHE A 239 2.32 6.44 6.39
C PHE A 239 2.96 5.05 6.29
N ALA A 240 2.47 4.06 7.04
CA ALA A 240 3.16 2.77 7.20
C ALA A 240 2.21 1.56 7.08
N VAL A 241 0.94 1.76 6.72
CA VAL A 241 -0.18 0.79 6.86
C VAL A 241 -0.49 0.38 8.31
N GLU A 242 0.53 0.03 9.08
CA GLU A 242 0.48 -0.31 10.49
C GLU A 242 0.73 0.89 11.40
N VAL A 243 0.20 0.81 12.63
CA VAL A 243 0.32 1.88 13.63
C VAL A 243 1.76 2.06 14.09
N LEU A 244 2.17 3.31 14.32
CA LEU A 244 3.42 3.65 14.98
C LEU A 244 3.16 4.45 16.27
N PRO A 245 3.88 4.19 17.37
CA PRO A 245 4.85 3.10 17.55
C PRO A 245 4.19 1.71 17.49
N VAL A 246 4.98 0.66 17.23
CA VAL A 246 4.49 -0.73 17.22
C VAL A 246 3.80 -1.02 18.55
N ALA A 247 2.55 -1.48 18.49
CA ALA A 247 1.65 -1.53 19.64
C ALA A 247 1.68 -2.85 20.42
N THR A 248 2.28 -3.92 19.89
CA THR A 248 2.13 -5.28 20.44
C THR A 248 3.38 -6.16 20.30
N ASP A 249 3.42 -7.28 21.03
CA ASP A 249 4.46 -8.30 21.00
C ASP A 249 4.24 -9.42 19.94
N THR A 250 3.13 -9.41 19.17
CA THR A 250 2.70 -10.51 18.30
C THR A 250 3.81 -10.99 17.38
N PHE A 251 4.48 -10.05 16.72
CA PHE A 251 5.57 -10.33 15.79
C PHE A 251 6.93 -9.94 16.35
N LEU A 252 7.03 -9.36 17.55
CA LEU A 252 8.31 -8.92 18.12
C LEU A 252 9.35 -10.04 18.18
N ARG A 253 8.89 -11.28 18.41
CA ARG A 253 9.76 -12.47 18.43
C ARG A 253 10.12 -13.01 17.05
N THR A 254 9.25 -12.85 16.06
CA THR A 254 9.44 -13.39 14.70
C THR A 254 10.01 -12.35 13.73
N ALA A 255 10.00 -11.08 14.12
CA ALA A 255 10.43 -9.91 13.38
C ALA A 255 11.28 -8.95 14.24
N PRO A 256 12.31 -9.43 14.97
CA PRO A 256 13.03 -8.58 15.91
C PRO A 256 13.78 -7.43 15.22
N GLU A 257 14.25 -7.61 13.98
CA GLU A 257 14.96 -6.58 13.20
C GLU A 257 14.06 -5.42 12.78
N ASP A 258 12.76 -5.68 12.62
CA ASP A 258 11.75 -4.66 12.31
C ASP A 258 10.99 -4.21 13.57
N GLY A 259 11.40 -4.63 14.77
CA GLY A 259 10.73 -4.27 16.02
C GLY A 259 9.29 -4.80 16.14
N GLY A 260 8.94 -5.88 15.44
CA GLY A 260 7.61 -6.48 15.46
C GLY A 260 6.62 -5.90 14.43
N MET A 261 7.11 -5.20 13.40
CA MET A 261 6.25 -4.71 12.32
C MET A 261 5.58 -5.83 11.52
N VAL A 262 4.37 -5.57 11.02
CA VAL A 262 3.60 -6.53 10.19
C VAL A 262 4.09 -6.56 8.72
N HIS A 263 4.88 -5.57 8.27
CA HIS A 263 5.35 -5.49 6.89
C HIS A 263 5.95 -6.80 6.34
N GLN A 264 6.75 -7.53 7.12
CA GLN A 264 7.32 -8.79 6.63
C GLN A 264 6.27 -9.89 6.45
N GLU A 265 5.21 -9.87 7.25
CA GLU A 265 4.08 -10.78 7.12
C GLU A 265 3.32 -10.51 5.81
N LEU A 266 3.10 -9.23 5.49
CA LEU A 266 2.40 -8.82 4.27
C LEU A 266 3.27 -9.02 3.02
N ILE A 267 4.46 -8.46 3.00
CA ILE A 267 5.33 -8.38 1.82
C ILE A 267 6.10 -9.70 1.65
N ALA A 268 6.95 -10.03 2.61
CA ALA A 268 7.89 -11.13 2.45
C ALA A 268 7.23 -12.51 2.55
N LYS A 269 6.16 -12.65 3.34
CA LYS A 269 5.51 -13.95 3.57
C LYS A 269 4.29 -14.14 2.67
N LEU A 270 3.38 -13.18 2.60
CA LEU A 270 2.18 -13.29 1.77
C LEU A 270 2.35 -12.80 0.32
N GLY A 271 3.34 -11.95 0.04
CA GLY A 271 3.56 -11.40 -1.30
C GLY A 271 2.60 -10.28 -1.66
N VAL A 272 2.15 -9.48 -0.68
CA VAL A 272 1.19 -8.40 -0.90
C VAL A 272 1.91 -7.15 -1.43
N PRO A 273 1.53 -6.62 -2.61
CA PRO A 273 1.87 -5.24 -3.00
C PRO A 273 1.22 -4.28 -2.01
N LEU A 274 2.04 -3.46 -1.35
CA LEU A 274 1.60 -2.61 -0.24
C LEU A 274 1.68 -1.13 -0.64
N GLY A 275 0.55 -0.45 -0.64
CA GLY A 275 0.44 0.97 -0.97
C GLY A 275 0.40 1.84 0.28
N GLU A 276 1.26 2.87 0.32
CA GLU A 276 1.34 3.84 1.41
C GLU A 276 1.18 5.26 0.86
N LEU A 277 0.55 6.14 1.65
CA LEU A 277 0.33 7.54 1.32
C LEU A 277 -0.45 7.75 0.01
N TRP A 278 -1.44 6.92 -0.30
CA TRP A 278 -2.26 7.13 -1.50
C TRP A 278 -3.26 8.28 -1.29
N ASP A 279 -3.46 9.12 -2.31
CA ASP A 279 -4.47 10.17 -2.26
C ASP A 279 -5.85 9.59 -2.60
N LEU A 280 -6.63 9.29 -1.57
CA LEU A 280 -7.98 8.74 -1.72
C LEU A 280 -9.06 9.82 -1.56
N THR A 281 -8.68 11.07 -1.29
CA THR A 281 -9.60 12.13 -0.84
C THR A 281 -10.70 12.40 -1.86
N ALA A 282 -10.33 12.64 -3.12
CA ALA A 282 -11.27 12.95 -4.18
C ALA A 282 -12.16 11.75 -4.54
N LEU A 283 -11.58 10.54 -4.55
CA LEU A 283 -12.31 9.31 -4.83
C LEU A 283 -13.35 9.00 -3.73
N VAL A 284 -13.01 9.23 -2.46
CA VAL A 284 -13.94 9.06 -1.33
C VAL A 284 -15.03 10.11 -1.34
N ALA A 285 -14.70 11.37 -1.65
CA ALA A 285 -15.71 12.42 -1.81
C ALA A 285 -16.74 12.06 -2.89
N ASP A 286 -16.27 11.61 -4.06
CA ASP A 286 -17.14 11.09 -5.14
C ASP A 286 -17.95 9.86 -4.69
N SER A 287 -17.34 8.96 -3.90
CA SER A 287 -18.04 7.79 -3.35
C SER A 287 -19.20 8.18 -2.42
N ARG A 288 -18.98 9.17 -1.55
CA ARG A 288 -20.01 9.70 -0.65
C ARG A 288 -21.13 10.39 -1.42
N GLU A 289 -20.81 11.15 -2.48
CA GLU A 289 -21.82 11.83 -3.30
C GLU A 289 -22.70 10.84 -4.07
N HIS A 290 -22.10 9.80 -4.65
CA HIS A 290 -22.80 8.90 -5.58
C HIS A 290 -23.18 7.55 -4.99
N GLN A 291 -22.85 7.31 -3.72
CA GLN A 291 -23.10 6.05 -3.01
C GLN A 291 -22.53 4.84 -3.78
N ARG A 292 -21.33 5.02 -4.36
CA ARG A 292 -20.58 3.99 -5.08
C ARG A 292 -19.21 3.84 -4.44
N TRP A 293 -18.82 2.61 -4.13
CA TRP A 293 -17.59 2.32 -3.38
C TRP A 293 -16.59 1.48 -4.16
N ASP A 294 -16.86 1.21 -5.44
CA ASP A 294 -15.95 0.52 -6.35
C ASP A 294 -15.46 1.43 -7.48
N ALA A 295 -14.32 1.08 -8.09
CA ALA A 295 -13.76 1.72 -9.28
C ALA A 295 -12.89 0.71 -10.06
N LEU A 296 -12.66 0.95 -11.34
CA LEU A 296 -11.53 0.30 -12.03
C LEU A 296 -10.25 1.00 -11.56
N VAL A 297 -9.29 0.26 -11.02
CA VAL A 297 -8.00 0.80 -10.58
C VAL A 297 -6.88 0.21 -11.41
N VAL A 298 -6.00 1.10 -11.87
CA VAL A 298 -4.77 0.76 -12.58
C VAL A 298 -3.60 1.22 -11.73
N VAL A 299 -2.65 0.32 -11.46
CA VAL A 299 -1.39 0.61 -10.77
C VAL A 299 -0.25 0.20 -11.68
N LYS A 300 0.55 1.18 -12.11
CA LYS A 300 1.64 0.98 -13.05
C LYS A 300 2.91 1.65 -12.53
N PRO A 301 3.68 0.96 -11.65
CA PRO A 301 4.92 1.51 -11.13
C PRO A 301 5.93 1.77 -12.25
N LEU A 302 6.99 2.53 -11.91
CA LEU A 302 8.13 2.74 -12.79
C LEU A 302 8.69 1.41 -13.28
N HIS A 303 9.05 1.36 -14.56
CA HIS A 303 9.74 0.20 -15.15
C HIS A 303 11.21 0.20 -14.73
N LEU A 304 11.46 0.00 -13.43
CA LEU A 304 12.78 0.02 -12.82
C LEU A 304 13.25 -1.41 -12.48
N VAL A 305 14.13 -1.95 -13.33
CA VAL A 305 14.77 -3.25 -13.07
C VAL A 305 15.61 -3.14 -11.80
N GLY A 306 15.32 -3.98 -10.80
CA GLY A 306 16.02 -3.88 -9.51
C GLY A 306 15.27 -3.04 -8.46
N GLY A 307 14.16 -2.39 -8.81
CA GLY A 307 13.43 -1.51 -7.89
C GLY A 307 12.80 -2.27 -6.73
N VAL A 308 12.98 -1.73 -5.52
CA VAL A 308 12.40 -2.25 -4.25
C VAL A 308 11.00 -1.72 -3.95
N GLY A 309 10.63 -0.64 -4.62
CA GLY A 309 9.34 0.04 -4.55
C GLY A 309 9.31 1.08 -5.67
N SER A 310 8.22 1.84 -5.76
CA SER A 310 8.03 2.87 -6.79
C SER A 310 6.89 3.80 -6.37
N PRO A 311 6.84 5.05 -6.85
CA PRO A 311 5.55 5.73 -7.00
C PRO A 311 4.56 4.80 -7.71
N PRO A 312 3.30 4.73 -7.28
CA PRO A 312 2.37 3.73 -7.78
C PRO A 312 1.86 4.10 -9.17
N ASN A 313 1.81 5.40 -9.51
CA ASN A 313 1.17 5.93 -10.71
C ASN A 313 -0.22 5.30 -10.84
N ALA A 314 -0.97 5.41 -9.75
CA ALA A 314 -2.25 4.78 -9.56
C ALA A 314 -3.38 5.69 -10.04
N THR A 315 -4.34 5.10 -10.75
CA THR A 315 -5.48 5.83 -11.30
C THR A 315 -6.75 5.03 -11.06
N ALA A 316 -7.78 5.68 -10.52
CA ALA A 316 -9.12 5.13 -10.43
C ALA A 316 -10.02 5.71 -11.51
N LEU A 317 -10.89 4.87 -12.08
CA LEU A 317 -11.86 5.21 -13.11
C LEU A 317 -13.26 4.75 -12.70
N ARG A 318 -14.25 5.60 -12.92
CA ARG A 318 -15.68 5.37 -12.66
C ARG A 318 -16.55 5.82 -13.80
#